data_AF-A0A7V3MJT9-F1
#
_entry.id   AF-A0A7V3MJT9-F1
#
_cell.length_a   1.000
_cell.length_b   1.000
_cell.length_c   1.000
_cell.angle_alpha   90.00
_cell.angle_beta   90.00
_cell.angle_gamma   90.00
#
_symmetry.space_group_name_H-M   'P 1'
#
loop_
_entity.id
_entity.type
_entity.pdbx_description
1 polymer ?
#
loop_
_entity_poly.entity_id
_entity_poly.type
_entity_poly.pdbx_seq_one_letter_code
_entity_poly.pdbx_strand_id
1 'polypeptide(L)'
;MKAVRIVVGILLAFVLGGCWGSHDQGASNPATLRVALLPDENAATVIQNNQPLKNYLQSKLGKQVELVVTTDYSSMIEAMRRGRLELAYFGPLSYVLARSKDPGVQPFAALVEQPGGPPVYHALVIGNVAQHIAAIPDLKGKTMAYGDPASTSSHLIPKS
;
A
#
# COMPACT_ATOMS: atom_id res chain seq x y z
N MET A 1 39.51 52.75 48.60
CA MET A 1 38.09 52.50 48.93
C MET A 1 37.35 52.10 47.66
N LYS A 2 36.80 50.86 47.65
CA LYS A 2 35.62 50.38 46.91
C LYS A 2 35.34 50.96 45.50
N ALA A 3 35.45 50.14 44.46
CA ALA A 3 34.31 49.34 43.97
C ALA A 3 34.66 48.61 42.66
N VAL A 4 34.64 47.27 42.74
CA VAL A 4 34.51 46.35 41.61
C VAL A 4 33.05 46.38 41.13
N ARG A 5 32.81 46.52 39.83
CA ARG A 5 31.54 46.13 39.19
C ARG A 5 31.81 45.46 37.84
N ILE A 6 31.80 44.14 37.88
CA ILE A 6 31.45 43.24 36.77
C ILE A 6 29.99 43.51 36.38
N VAL A 7 29.63 43.42 35.09
CA VAL A 7 28.40 42.76 34.59
C VAL A 7 28.35 42.78 33.05
N VAL A 8 28.51 41.58 32.49
CA VAL A 8 27.73 40.94 31.40
C VAL A 8 27.85 41.49 29.97
N GLY A 9 28.76 40.89 29.20
CA GLY A 9 28.40 39.76 28.31
C GLY A 9 27.47 40.06 27.13
N ILE A 10 28.09 40.34 25.98
CA ILE A 10 27.54 40.27 24.61
C ILE A 10 26.88 38.91 24.36
N LEU A 11 25.61 38.87 23.94
CA LEU A 11 25.05 37.78 23.10
C LEU A 11 23.58 38.05 22.71
N LEU A 12 23.35 38.47 21.46
CA LEU A 12 22.16 38.10 20.70
C LEU A 12 22.38 38.36 19.19
N ALA A 13 23.20 37.52 18.56
CA ALA A 13 23.17 37.40 17.10
C ALA A 13 22.04 36.42 16.74
N PHE A 14 20.95 36.96 16.21
CA PHE A 14 19.84 36.22 15.62
C PHE A 14 20.37 35.38 14.44
N VAL A 15 20.65 34.10 14.68
CA VAL A 15 20.86 33.13 13.60
C VAL A 15 19.47 32.76 13.08
N LEU A 16 19.00 33.50 12.08
CA LEU A 16 17.93 33.05 11.19
C LEU A 16 18.51 31.94 10.30
N GLY A 17 18.81 30.80 10.92
CA GLY A 17 19.03 29.54 10.24
C GLY A 17 17.69 29.04 9.75
N GLY A 18 17.24 29.61 8.63
CA GLY A 18 16.17 29.02 7.84
C GLY A 18 16.65 27.65 7.37
N CYS A 19 16.36 26.62 8.16
CA CYS A 19 16.27 25.25 7.65
C CYS A 19 15.07 25.24 6.69
N TRP A 20 15.28 25.79 5.51
CA TRP A 20 14.56 25.38 4.32
C TRP A 20 15.01 23.94 4.07
N GLY A 21 14.38 23.02 4.80
CA GLY A 21 14.45 21.61 4.46
C GLY A 21 13.96 21.54 3.02
N SER A 22 14.87 21.24 2.10
CA SER A 22 14.52 20.78 0.77
C SER A 22 13.45 19.73 0.96
N HIS A 23 12.23 20.05 0.56
CA HIS A 23 11.17 19.06 0.43
C HIS A 23 11.71 18.11 -0.63
N ASP A 24 12.28 16.99 -0.20
CA ASP A 24 12.84 15.96 -1.08
C ASP A 24 11.64 15.38 -1.83
N GLN A 25 11.32 16.03 -2.94
CA GLN A 25 10.34 15.58 -3.91
C GLN A 25 10.89 14.23 -4.36
N GLY A 26 10.25 13.15 -3.89
CA GLY A 26 10.76 11.79 -3.94
C GLY A 26 11.58 11.54 -5.20
N ALA A 27 12.84 11.14 -5.02
CA ALA A 27 13.78 10.94 -6.12
C ALA A 27 13.07 10.18 -7.25
N SER A 28 13.01 10.78 -8.44
CA SER A 28 12.29 10.21 -9.59
C SER A 28 12.82 8.83 -10.01
N ASN A 29 13.93 8.39 -9.43
CA ASN A 29 14.60 7.13 -9.68
C ASN A 29 15.25 6.56 -8.40
N PRO A 30 14.48 5.98 -7.46
CA PRO A 30 15.01 5.52 -6.18
C PRO A 30 15.92 4.30 -6.34
N ALA A 31 16.90 4.12 -5.44
CA ALA A 31 17.82 2.98 -5.46
C ALA A 31 17.13 1.65 -5.10
N THR A 32 16.11 1.73 -4.22
CA THR A 32 15.29 0.61 -3.79
C THR A 32 13.86 0.83 -4.24
N LEU A 33 13.24 -0.22 -4.78
CA LEU A 33 11.81 -0.26 -5.11
C LEU A 33 11.09 -1.12 -4.07
N ARG A 34 10.29 -0.49 -3.23
CA ARG A 34 9.38 -1.18 -2.31
C ARG A 34 8.08 -1.44 -3.04
N VAL A 35 7.79 -2.71 -3.26
CA VAL A 35 6.66 -3.21 -4.01
C VAL A 35 5.68 -3.85 -3.04
N ALA A 36 4.58 -3.16 -2.77
CA ALA A 36 3.51 -3.71 -1.94
C ALA A 36 2.66 -4.71 -2.72
N LEU A 37 2.40 -5.86 -2.09
CA LEU A 37 1.49 -6.90 -2.55
C LEU A 37 0.27 -6.94 -1.65
N LEU A 38 -0.84 -7.46 -2.18
CA LEU A 38 -2.08 -7.55 -1.41
C LEU A 38 -1.91 -8.40 -0.14
N PRO A 39 -2.47 -7.96 0.99
CA PRO A 39 -2.49 -8.75 2.22
C PRO A 39 -3.73 -9.66 2.24
N ASP A 40 -3.88 -10.50 1.21
CA ASP A 40 -5.00 -11.43 1.04
C ASP A 40 -4.72 -12.84 1.58
N GLU A 41 -3.47 -13.11 1.97
CA GLU A 41 -2.99 -14.37 2.52
C GLU A 41 -1.86 -14.09 3.53
N ASN A 42 -1.36 -15.14 4.19
CA ASN A 42 -0.16 -15.03 5.03
C ASN A 42 1.00 -14.33 4.29
N ALA A 43 1.58 -13.30 4.91
CA ALA A 43 2.64 -12.49 4.32
C ALA A 43 3.85 -13.31 3.84
N ALA A 44 4.26 -14.34 4.58
CA ALA A 44 5.40 -15.18 4.19
C ALA A 44 5.10 -15.94 2.89
N THR A 45 3.87 -16.48 2.76
CA THR A 45 3.39 -17.15 1.55
C THR A 45 3.36 -16.20 0.36
N VAL A 46 2.78 -15.01 0.53
CA VAL A 46 2.72 -14.00 -0.54
C VAL A 46 4.12 -13.61 -1.01
N ILE A 47 5.04 -13.34 -0.07
CA ILE A 47 6.43 -12.99 -0.38
C ILE A 47 7.15 -14.14 -1.08
N GLN A 48 6.96 -15.38 -0.64
CA GLN A 48 7.57 -16.57 -1.22
C GLN A 48 7.10 -16.77 -2.67
N ASN A 49 5.78 -16.72 -2.90
CA ASN A 49 5.18 -16.92 -4.22
C ASN A 49 5.58 -15.84 -5.23
N ASN A 50 5.91 -14.64 -4.75
CA ASN A 50 6.31 -13.50 -5.58
C ASN A 50 7.84 -13.31 -5.69
N GLN A 51 8.67 -14.23 -5.17
CA GLN A 51 10.12 -14.17 -5.40
C GLN A 51 10.52 -14.13 -6.89
N PRO A 52 9.85 -14.86 -7.81
CA PRO A 52 10.16 -14.74 -9.25
C PRO A 52 9.97 -13.32 -9.79
N LEU A 53 8.92 -12.61 -9.35
CA LEU A 53 8.68 -11.21 -9.72
C LEU A 53 9.80 -10.30 -9.19
N LYS A 54 10.17 -10.44 -7.91
CA LYS A 54 11.30 -9.71 -7.31
C LYS A 54 12.58 -9.90 -8.13
N ASN A 55 12.94 -11.15 -8.40
CA ASN A 55 14.17 -11.48 -9.14
C ASN A 55 14.15 -10.91 -10.57
N TYR A 56 13.01 -11.01 -11.24
CA TYR A 56 12.83 -10.44 -12.58
C TYR A 56 13.04 -8.92 -12.57
N LEU A 57 12.39 -8.20 -11.66
CA LEU A 57 12.51 -6.74 -11.54
C LEU A 57 13.95 -6.33 -11.18
N GLN A 58 14.61 -7.02 -10.24
CA GLN A 58 16.01 -6.75 -9.91
C GLN A 58 16.92 -6.92 -11.14
N SER A 59 16.76 -8.01 -11.89
CA SER A 59 17.56 -8.29 -13.08
C SER A 59 17.34 -7.26 -14.19
N LYS A 60 16.08 -6.85 -14.42
CA LYS A 60 15.74 -5.91 -15.49
C LYS A 60 16.07 -4.46 -15.17
N LEU A 61 15.98 -4.07 -13.90
CA LEU A 61 16.11 -2.68 -13.48
C LEU A 61 17.48 -2.36 -12.88
N GLY A 62 18.25 -3.38 -12.46
CA GLY A 62 19.52 -3.17 -11.75
C GLY A 62 19.34 -2.48 -10.39
N LYS A 63 18.16 -2.63 -9.77
CA LYS A 63 17.77 -2.00 -8.50
C LYS A 63 17.56 -3.04 -7.41
N GLN A 64 17.62 -2.61 -6.16
CA GLN A 64 17.13 -3.42 -5.05
C GLN A 64 15.59 -3.44 -5.09
N VAL A 65 14.99 -4.63 -4.94
CA VAL A 65 13.54 -4.77 -4.88
C VAL A 65 13.17 -5.40 -3.53
N GLU A 66 12.30 -4.73 -2.79
CA GLU A 66 11.74 -5.21 -1.54
C GLU A 66 10.25 -5.51 -1.74
N LEU A 67 9.84 -6.74 -1.45
CA LEU A 67 8.41 -7.09 -1.43
C LEU A 67 7.86 -6.78 -0.04
N VAL A 68 6.78 -6.00 0.00
CA VAL A 68 6.12 -5.58 1.24
C VAL A 68 4.71 -6.17 1.25
N VAL A 69 4.31 -6.75 2.37
CA VAL A 69 2.91 -7.13 2.64
C VAL A 69 2.52 -6.40 3.92
N THR A 70 1.51 -5.54 3.85
CA THR A 70 1.03 -4.79 5.01
C THR A 70 0.08 -5.64 5.86
N THR A 71 -0.32 -5.13 7.02
CA THR A 71 -1.27 -5.83 7.89
C THR A 71 -2.68 -5.92 7.29
N ASP A 72 -3.09 -4.88 6.56
CA ASP A 72 -4.41 -4.77 5.95
C ASP A 72 -4.35 -3.83 4.73
N TYR A 73 -5.45 -3.76 3.97
CA TYR A 73 -5.53 -2.96 2.75
C TYR A 73 -5.47 -1.45 3.04
N SER A 74 -6.03 -1.02 4.18
CA SER A 74 -6.03 0.40 4.58
C SER A 74 -4.61 0.90 4.89
N SER A 75 -3.80 0.05 5.51
CA SER A 75 -2.38 0.28 5.80
C SER A 75 -1.56 0.36 4.52
N MET A 76 -1.86 -0.47 3.51
CA MET A 76 -1.25 -0.39 2.18
C MET A 76 -1.56 0.96 1.51
N ILE A 77 -2.82 1.38 1.56
CA ILE A 77 -3.28 2.67 0.99
C ILE A 77 -2.55 3.84 1.67
N GLU A 78 -2.49 3.86 3.00
CA GLU A 78 -1.82 4.94 3.73
C GLU A 78 -0.30 4.89 3.59
N ALA A 79 0.31 3.72 3.42
CA ALA A 79 1.74 3.60 3.12
C ALA A 79 2.07 4.20 1.75
N MET A 80 1.26 3.92 0.73
CA MET A 80 1.39 4.52 -0.61
C MET A 80 1.25 6.05 -0.54
N ARG A 81 0.17 6.54 0.09
CA ARG A 81 -0.11 7.97 0.25
C ARG A 81 1.01 8.74 0.96
N ARG A 82 1.74 8.07 1.86
CA ARG A 82 2.85 8.66 2.63
C ARG A 82 4.21 8.49 1.96
N GLY A 83 4.27 8.04 0.70
CA GLY A 83 5.52 7.83 -0.03
C GLY A 83 6.43 6.75 0.57
N ARG A 84 5.85 5.79 1.29
CA ARG A 84 6.58 4.64 1.87
C ARG A 84 6.69 3.47 0.90
N LEU A 85 6.02 3.55 -0.24
CA LEU A 85 5.98 2.56 -1.30
C LEU A 85 6.24 3.26 -2.62
N GLU A 86 7.03 2.62 -3.49
CA GLU A 86 7.21 3.07 -4.87
C GLU A 86 6.16 2.44 -5.78
N LEU A 87 5.83 1.17 -5.53
CA LEU A 87 4.90 0.38 -6.33
C LEU A 87 3.94 -0.36 -5.40
N ALA A 88 2.70 -0.55 -5.86
CA ALA A 88 1.67 -1.25 -5.12
C ALA A 88 0.75 -2.00 -6.09
N TYR A 89 0.56 -3.29 -5.86
CA TYR A 89 -0.46 -4.08 -6.55
C TYR A 89 -1.78 -3.97 -5.79
N PHE A 90 -2.67 -3.10 -6.25
CA PHE A 90 -3.99 -2.89 -5.67
C PHE A 90 -5.06 -3.71 -6.38
N GLY A 91 -6.08 -4.15 -5.63
CA GLY A 91 -7.36 -4.55 -6.19
C GLY A 91 -8.17 -3.32 -6.63
N PRO A 92 -9.25 -3.50 -7.42
CA PRO A 92 -9.98 -2.37 -8.00
C PRO A 92 -10.46 -1.31 -7.00
N LEU A 93 -11.15 -1.73 -5.94
CA LEU A 93 -11.63 -0.83 -4.88
C LEU A 93 -10.47 -0.16 -4.14
N SER A 94 -9.46 -0.91 -3.71
CA SER A 94 -8.35 -0.33 -2.95
C SER A 94 -7.52 0.64 -3.79
N TYR A 95 -7.43 0.43 -5.11
CA TYR A 95 -6.87 1.42 -6.04
C TYR A 95 -7.72 2.70 -6.10
N VAL A 96 -9.04 2.58 -6.29
CA VAL A 96 -9.94 3.75 -6.32
C VAL A 96 -9.84 4.54 -5.00
N LEU A 97 -9.80 3.85 -3.87
CA LEU A 97 -9.63 4.47 -2.56
C LEU A 97 -8.26 5.14 -2.41
N ALA A 98 -7.18 4.49 -2.83
CA ALA A 98 -5.84 5.09 -2.83
C ALA A 98 -5.79 6.37 -3.67
N ARG A 99 -6.28 6.31 -4.92
CA ARG A 99 -6.30 7.46 -5.82
C ARG A 99 -7.20 8.60 -5.31
N SER A 100 -8.32 8.28 -4.65
CA SER A 100 -9.19 9.30 -4.06
C SER A 100 -8.48 10.11 -2.96
N LYS A 101 -7.49 9.51 -2.30
CA LYS A 101 -6.69 10.14 -1.24
C LYS A 101 -5.41 10.81 -1.77
N ASP A 102 -4.90 10.32 -2.90
CA ASP A 102 -3.72 10.85 -3.57
C ASP A 102 -3.86 10.75 -5.10
N PRO A 103 -4.17 11.86 -5.79
CA PRO A 103 -4.23 11.90 -7.25
C PRO A 103 -2.92 11.52 -7.95
N GLY A 104 -1.79 11.53 -7.23
CA GLY A 104 -0.48 11.08 -7.72
C GLY A 104 -0.36 9.57 -7.93
N VAL A 105 -1.27 8.76 -7.36
CA VAL A 105 -1.29 7.31 -7.57
C VAL A 105 -1.82 6.99 -8.96
N GLN A 106 -0.90 6.66 -9.87
CA GLN A 106 -1.20 6.36 -11.28
C GLN A 106 -1.21 4.84 -11.55
N PRO A 107 -2.23 4.32 -12.26
CA PRO A 107 -2.21 2.95 -12.73
C PRO A 107 -1.39 2.90 -14.03
N PHE A 108 -0.46 1.96 -14.14
CA PHE A 108 0.33 1.79 -15.37
C PHE A 108 0.35 0.34 -15.86
N ALA A 109 -0.12 -0.60 -15.04
CA ALA A 109 -0.19 -2.01 -15.36
C ALA A 109 -1.41 -2.64 -14.68
N ALA A 110 -1.93 -3.70 -15.27
CA ALA A 110 -2.96 -4.56 -14.71
C ALA A 110 -2.57 -6.02 -14.90
N LEU A 111 -2.95 -6.88 -13.96
CA LEU A 111 -2.73 -8.31 -14.08
C LEU A 111 -3.72 -8.90 -15.09
N VAL A 112 -3.21 -9.77 -15.97
CA VAL A 112 -4.00 -10.57 -16.90
C VAL A 112 -3.64 -12.03 -16.70
N GLU A 113 -4.62 -12.94 -16.77
CA GLU A 113 -4.38 -14.37 -16.60
C GLU A 113 -3.60 -14.97 -17.78
N GLN A 114 -3.82 -14.44 -18.98
CA GLN A 114 -3.17 -14.89 -20.21
C GLN A 114 -2.76 -13.68 -21.06
N PRO A 115 -1.64 -13.78 -21.82
CA PRO A 115 -1.23 -12.72 -22.73
C PRO A 115 -2.35 -12.32 -23.70
N GLY A 116 -2.70 -11.04 -23.74
CA GLY A 116 -3.79 -10.51 -24.57
C GLY A 116 -5.20 -10.71 -24.00
N GLY A 117 -5.36 -11.36 -22.85
CA GLY A 117 -6.62 -11.50 -22.15
C GLY A 117 -7.11 -10.21 -21.47
N PRO A 118 -8.40 -10.12 -21.12
CA PRO A 118 -8.94 -8.98 -20.40
C PRO A 118 -8.41 -8.93 -18.94
N PRO A 119 -8.15 -7.74 -18.37
CA PRO A 119 -7.71 -7.57 -16.98
C PRO A 119 -8.90 -7.63 -16.02
N VAL A 120 -9.63 -8.74 -16.03
CA VAL A 120 -10.82 -8.97 -15.21
C VAL A 120 -10.66 -10.24 -14.40
N TYR A 121 -11.41 -10.33 -13.30
CA TYR A 121 -11.48 -11.52 -12.47
C TYR A 121 -12.90 -11.67 -11.90
N HIS A 122 -13.23 -12.86 -11.41
CA HIS A 122 -14.54 -13.15 -10.82
C HIS A 122 -14.48 -13.17 -9.28
N ALA A 123 -15.43 -12.48 -8.65
CA ALA A 123 -15.71 -12.68 -7.23
C ALA A 123 -16.61 -13.91 -7.05
N LEU A 124 -16.32 -14.73 -6.05
CA LEU A 124 -17.08 -15.95 -5.75
C LEU A 124 -17.64 -15.88 -4.33
N VAL A 125 -18.85 -16.37 -4.15
CA VAL A 125 -19.43 -16.67 -2.83
C VAL A 125 -19.39 -18.18 -2.64
N ILE A 126 -18.72 -18.63 -1.59
CA ILE A 126 -18.55 -20.06 -1.29
C ILE A 126 -19.49 -20.43 -0.14
N GLY A 127 -20.47 -21.30 -0.43
CA GLY A 127 -21.43 -21.82 0.53
C GLY A 127 -20.97 -23.11 1.19
N ASN A 128 -21.28 -23.30 2.48
CA ASN A 128 -21.07 -24.57 3.15
C ASN A 128 -22.24 -25.52 2.85
N VAL A 129 -21.99 -26.53 2.02
CA VAL A 129 -23.00 -27.53 1.63
C VAL A 129 -23.51 -28.35 2.82
N ALA A 130 -22.69 -28.57 3.85
CA ALA A 130 -23.12 -29.26 5.08
C ALA A 130 -24.08 -28.41 5.94
N GLN A 131 -24.23 -27.12 5.62
CA GLN A 131 -25.19 -26.20 6.23
C GLN A 131 -26.37 -25.88 5.30
N HIS A 132 -26.55 -26.67 4.23
CA HIS A 132 -27.60 -26.50 3.22
C HIS A 132 -27.54 -25.14 2.50
N ILE A 133 -26.33 -24.65 2.20
CA ILE A 133 -26.11 -23.44 1.40
C ILE A 133 -25.56 -23.87 0.04
N ALA A 134 -26.43 -23.93 -0.97
CA ALA A 134 -26.07 -24.34 -2.34
C ALA A 134 -26.28 -23.22 -3.37
N ALA A 135 -27.08 -22.20 -3.06
CA ALA A 135 -27.33 -21.06 -3.92
C ALA A 135 -27.43 -19.75 -3.11
N ILE A 136 -27.35 -18.61 -3.81
CA ILE A 136 -27.46 -17.27 -3.20
C ILE A 136 -28.71 -17.09 -2.32
N PRO A 137 -29.92 -17.55 -2.70
CA PRO A 137 -31.10 -17.43 -1.85
C PRO A 137 -30.97 -18.10 -0.47
N ASP A 138 -30.15 -19.15 -0.35
CA ASP A 138 -29.95 -19.90 0.90
C ASP A 138 -29.18 -19.10 1.95
N LEU A 139 -28.52 -18.00 1.54
CA LEU A 139 -27.74 -17.12 2.42
C LEU A 139 -28.62 -16.27 3.35
N LYS A 140 -29.91 -16.12 3.05
CA LYS A 140 -30.79 -15.24 3.81
C LYS A 140 -30.89 -15.71 5.26
N GLY A 141 -30.55 -14.80 6.19
CA GLY A 141 -30.54 -15.09 7.62
C GLY A 141 -29.39 -15.98 8.09
N LYS A 142 -28.39 -16.24 7.23
CA LYS A 142 -27.15 -16.94 7.58
C LYS A 142 -26.04 -15.96 7.92
N THR A 143 -25.02 -16.46 8.60
CA THR A 143 -23.79 -15.70 8.88
C THR A 143 -22.85 -15.79 7.69
N MET A 144 -22.39 -14.65 7.20
CA MET A 144 -21.39 -14.54 6.14
C MET A 144 -20.07 -14.00 6.70
N ALA A 145 -18.96 -14.65 6.35
CA ALA A 145 -17.62 -14.13 6.59
C ALA A 145 -17.23 -13.19 5.44
N TYR A 146 -16.89 -11.95 5.78
CA TYR A 146 -16.37 -10.97 4.84
C TYR A 146 -14.87 -10.78 5.06
N GLY A 147 -14.16 -10.41 4.00
CA GLY A 147 -12.78 -9.97 4.11
C GLY A 147 -12.66 -8.49 4.45
N ASP A 148 -11.45 -7.96 4.23
CA ASP A 148 -11.10 -6.55 4.47
C ASP A 148 -12.13 -5.58 3.84
N PRO A 149 -12.59 -4.54 4.56
CA PRO A 149 -13.51 -3.52 4.04
C PRO A 149 -13.11 -2.83 2.74
N ALA A 150 -11.81 -2.70 2.46
CA ALA A 150 -11.29 -2.13 1.23
C ALA A 150 -11.09 -3.16 0.10
N SER A 151 -11.47 -4.42 0.32
CA SER A 151 -11.45 -5.47 -0.69
C SER A 151 -12.65 -5.38 -1.64
N THR A 152 -12.37 -5.59 -2.93
CA THR A 152 -13.42 -5.63 -3.96
C THR A 152 -14.24 -6.91 -3.86
N SER A 153 -13.61 -8.09 -3.97
CA SER A 153 -14.32 -9.37 -4.08
C SER A 153 -14.81 -9.94 -2.76
N SER A 154 -14.12 -9.67 -1.65
CA SER A 154 -14.49 -10.25 -0.34
C SER A 154 -15.34 -9.31 0.52
N HIS A 155 -15.60 -8.09 0.07
CA HIS A 155 -16.38 -7.11 0.84
C HIS A 155 -17.36 -6.27 0.03
N LEU A 156 -16.91 -5.59 -1.04
CA LEU A 156 -17.79 -4.74 -1.84
C LEU A 156 -18.79 -5.54 -2.67
N ILE A 157 -18.29 -6.44 -3.53
CA ILE A 157 -19.13 -7.19 -4.49
C ILE A 157 -20.17 -8.07 -3.78
N PRO A 158 -19.87 -8.80 -2.69
CA PRO A 158 -20.88 -9.62 -2.04
C PRO A 158 -21.95 -8.83 -1.26
N LYS A 159 -21.82 -7.50 -1.17
CA LYS A 159 -22.80 -6.59 -0.56
C LYS A 159 -23.56 -5.75 -1.59
N SER A 160 -23.27 -5.95 -2.89
CA SER A 160 -23.85 -5.21 -4.01
C SER A 160 -25.25 -5.69 -4.36
#